data_AF-A0A498CJI3-F1
#
_entry.id   AF-A0A498CJI3-F1
#
_cell.length_a   1.000
_cell.length_b   1.000
_cell.length_c   1.000
_cell.angle_alpha   90.00
_cell.angle_beta   90.00
_cell.angle_gamma   90.00
#
_symmetry.space_group_name_H-M   'P 1'
#
loop_
_entity.id
_entity.type
_entity.pdbx_description
1 polymer ?
#
loop_
_entity_poly.entity_id
_entity_poly.type
_entity_poly.pdbx_seq_one_letter_code
_entity_poly.pdbx_strand_id
1 'polypeptide(L)'
;MTKSTTTAVSNAIAAAKKAGLASTTATVTVKTGTEISPQTVRAIVKAANTAAAKKGVAVNTILSIENWKVDRNTGKNVLNYRAAFDPAKWTAATNLKFSLRTDDLSVRTAFEKIYANQMAIIKFDQKGSFGMPVMITVKPDLSKLNTQTLYFYAYDQTNKTITQIAAPNNWFDKSGYLHFTTTMGNHVIITDRPLVKK
;
A
#
# COMPACT_ATOMS: atom_id res chain seq x y z
N MET A 1 9.01 18.38 -1.33
CA MET A 1 7.82 17.70 -0.75
C MET A 1 6.63 18.64 -0.66
N THR A 2 6.70 19.76 0.07
CA THR A 2 5.57 20.70 0.19
C THR A 2 5.18 21.37 -1.14
N LYS A 3 6.15 21.81 -1.96
CA LYS A 3 5.87 22.38 -3.29
C LYS A 3 5.13 21.39 -4.20
N SER A 4 5.55 20.11 -4.21
CA SER A 4 4.87 19.06 -4.98
C SER A 4 3.47 18.76 -4.44
N THR A 5 3.27 18.82 -3.11
CA THR A 5 1.93 18.72 -2.50
C THR A 5 1.00 19.85 -2.98
N THR A 6 1.45 21.10 -2.92
CA THR A 6 0.65 22.25 -3.34
C THR A 6 0.24 22.16 -4.80
N THR A 7 1.15 21.74 -5.69
CA THR A 7 0.85 21.52 -7.10
C THR A 7 -0.19 20.42 -7.28
N ALA A 8 -0.03 19.26 -6.62
CA ALA A 8 -0.98 18.15 -6.73
C ALA A 8 -2.40 18.56 -6.30
N VAL A 9 -2.53 19.28 -5.18
CA VAL A 9 -3.83 19.78 -4.69
C VAL A 9 -4.43 20.81 -5.63
N SER A 10 -3.63 21.78 -6.09
CA SER A 10 -4.11 22.82 -7.01
C SER A 10 -4.63 22.24 -8.32
N ASN A 11 -3.92 21.25 -8.88
CA ASN A 11 -4.34 20.54 -10.09
C ASN A 11 -5.64 19.77 -9.87
N ALA A 12 -5.79 19.06 -8.75
CA ALA A 12 -7.01 18.33 -8.41
C ALA A 12 -8.22 19.25 -8.27
N ILE A 13 -8.05 20.43 -7.65
CA ILE A 13 -9.10 21.45 -7.52
C ILE A 13 -9.48 22.03 -8.88
N ALA A 14 -8.49 22.37 -9.72
CA ALA A 14 -8.75 22.92 -11.05
C ALA A 14 -9.55 21.93 -11.92
N ALA A 15 -9.17 20.65 -11.89
CA ALA A 15 -9.90 19.58 -12.57
C ALA A 15 -11.34 19.43 -12.03
N ALA A 16 -11.52 19.46 -10.70
CA ALA A 16 -12.83 19.36 -10.07
C ALA A 16 -13.76 20.51 -10.46
N LYS A 17 -13.24 21.75 -10.47
CA LYS A 17 -14.01 22.92 -10.93
C LYS A 17 -14.43 22.81 -12.38
N LYS A 18 -13.51 22.36 -13.26
CA LYS A 18 -13.82 22.11 -14.68
C LYS A 18 -14.91 21.05 -14.85
N ALA A 19 -14.95 20.06 -13.96
CA ALA A 19 -15.94 19.00 -13.96
C ALA A 19 -17.22 19.33 -13.15
N GLY A 20 -17.32 20.51 -12.52
CA GLY A 20 -18.45 20.88 -11.68
C GLY A 20 -18.57 20.08 -10.37
N LEU A 21 -17.47 19.51 -9.87
CA LEU A 21 -17.46 18.67 -8.68
C LEU A 21 -17.21 19.48 -7.41
N ALA A 22 -18.00 19.18 -6.36
CA ALA A 22 -17.85 19.81 -5.03
C ALA A 22 -16.72 19.20 -4.20
N SER A 23 -16.20 18.02 -4.58
CA SER A 23 -15.10 17.34 -3.91
C SER A 23 -14.14 16.69 -4.91
N THR A 24 -12.91 16.45 -4.47
CA THR A 24 -11.86 15.82 -5.26
C THR A 24 -10.85 15.08 -4.39
N THR A 25 -10.07 14.19 -5.01
CA THR A 25 -8.93 13.55 -4.35
C THR A 25 -7.63 14.03 -4.98
N ALA A 26 -6.74 14.56 -4.14
CA ALA A 26 -5.38 14.92 -4.53
C ALA A 26 -4.41 13.83 -4.09
N THR A 27 -3.74 13.19 -5.06
CA THR A 27 -2.67 12.22 -4.76
C THR A 27 -1.33 12.93 -4.71
N VAL A 28 -0.65 12.87 -3.56
CA VAL A 28 0.70 13.38 -3.35
C VAL A 28 1.66 12.22 -3.45
N THR A 29 2.48 12.19 -4.50
CA THR A 29 3.47 11.14 -4.69
C THR A 29 4.82 11.53 -4.08
N VAL A 30 5.34 10.66 -3.23
CA VAL A 30 6.68 10.73 -2.66
C VAL A 30 7.53 9.62 -3.29
N LYS A 31 8.52 10.04 -4.07
CA LYS A 31 9.42 9.15 -4.82
C LYS A 31 10.75 8.92 -4.12
N THR A 32 10.80 8.88 -2.78
CA THR A 32 12.04 8.59 -2.04
C THR A 32 11.75 8.12 -0.61
N GLY A 33 12.46 7.07 -0.17
CA GLY A 33 12.50 6.60 1.21
C GLY A 33 11.84 5.24 1.43
N THR A 34 12.52 4.35 2.16
CA THR A 34 11.95 3.08 2.68
C THR A 34 10.94 3.32 3.81
N GLU A 35 10.90 4.55 4.32
CA GLU A 35 10.09 4.99 5.44
C GLU A 35 9.69 6.47 5.33
N ILE A 36 8.70 6.88 6.10
CA ILE A 36 8.30 8.29 6.24
C ILE A 36 8.00 8.61 7.71
N SER A 37 8.41 9.80 8.13
CA SER A 37 8.19 10.25 9.51
C SER A 37 6.82 10.92 9.70
N PRO A 38 6.22 10.82 10.90
CA PRO A 38 4.97 11.52 11.22
C PRO A 38 5.06 13.04 11.00
N GLN A 39 6.22 13.65 11.26
CA GLN A 39 6.47 15.07 11.04
C GLN A 39 6.32 15.44 9.55
N THR A 40 6.86 14.59 8.67
CA THR A 40 6.78 14.77 7.22
C THR A 40 5.34 14.67 6.74
N VAL A 41 4.59 13.69 7.25
CA VAL A 41 3.18 13.48 6.92
C VAL A 41 2.35 14.69 7.37
N ARG A 42 2.55 15.16 8.61
CA ARG A 42 1.88 16.37 9.13
C ARG A 42 2.19 17.60 8.28
N ALA A 43 3.43 17.76 7.82
CA ALA A 43 3.81 18.86 6.93
C ALA A 43 3.10 18.78 5.56
N ILE A 44 2.94 17.57 5.01
CA ILE A 44 2.16 17.34 3.78
C ILE A 44 0.69 17.67 3.99
N VAL A 45 0.07 17.19 5.08
CA VAL A 45 -1.34 17.48 5.41
C VAL A 45 -1.55 18.98 5.57
N LYS A 46 -0.67 19.67 6.30
CA LYS A 46 -0.73 21.12 6.47
C LYS A 46 -0.65 21.84 5.11
N ALA A 47 0.32 21.48 4.27
CA ALA A 47 0.46 22.07 2.94
C ALA A 47 -0.78 21.82 2.05
N ALA A 48 -1.35 20.62 2.10
CA ALA A 48 -2.55 20.28 1.35
C ALA A 48 -3.77 21.11 1.80
N ASN A 49 -3.99 21.21 3.12
CA ASN A 49 -5.07 22.01 3.69
C ASN A 49 -4.92 23.50 3.36
N THR A 50 -3.70 24.04 3.44
CA THR A 50 -3.42 25.43 3.04
C THR A 50 -3.71 25.66 1.55
N ALA A 51 -3.36 24.72 0.68
CA ALA A 51 -3.62 24.82 -0.76
C ALA A 51 -5.12 24.74 -1.10
N ALA A 52 -5.89 23.94 -0.35
CA ALA A 52 -7.33 23.78 -0.52
C ALA A 52 -8.16 24.91 0.14
N ALA A 53 -7.58 25.66 1.09
CA ALA A 53 -8.30 26.66 1.85
C ALA A 53 -8.99 27.70 0.95
N LYS A 54 -10.28 27.96 1.24
CA LYS A 54 -11.12 28.94 0.54
C LYS A 54 -11.24 28.71 -0.98
N LYS A 55 -11.04 27.48 -1.46
CA LYS A 55 -11.15 27.14 -2.89
C LYS A 55 -12.53 26.66 -3.33
N GLY A 56 -13.45 26.42 -2.40
CA GLY A 56 -14.83 25.99 -2.68
C GLY A 56 -14.98 24.54 -3.12
N VAL A 57 -13.92 23.73 -3.00
CA VAL A 57 -13.91 22.29 -3.32
C VAL A 57 -13.30 21.55 -2.14
N ALA A 58 -13.99 20.53 -1.63
CA ALA A 58 -13.46 19.67 -0.58
C ALA A 58 -12.35 18.76 -1.15
N VAL A 59 -11.18 18.71 -0.51
CA VAL A 59 -10.05 17.91 -0.99
C VAL A 59 -9.75 16.79 -0.01
N ASN A 60 -9.88 15.55 -0.46
CA ASN A 60 -9.30 14.39 0.22
C ASN A 60 -7.84 14.23 -0.27
N THR A 61 -6.90 14.04 0.65
CA THR A 61 -5.49 13.84 0.28
C THR A 61 -5.14 12.38 0.40
N ILE A 62 -4.49 11.81 -0.62
CA ILE A 62 -3.87 10.48 -0.54
C ILE A 62 -2.38 10.66 -0.67
N LEU A 63 -1.64 10.11 0.28
CA LEU A 63 -0.19 10.06 0.21
C LEU A 63 0.24 8.74 -0.41
N SER A 64 0.98 8.81 -1.52
CA SER A 64 1.47 7.66 -2.27
C SER A 64 2.99 7.60 -2.20
N ILE A 65 3.53 6.54 -1.63
CA ILE A 65 4.97 6.28 -1.55
C ILE A 65 5.29 5.22 -2.59
N GLU A 66 6.16 5.56 -3.53
CA GLU A 66 6.49 4.69 -4.66
C GLU A 66 7.97 4.29 -4.63
N ASN A 67 8.21 3.00 -4.80
CA ASN A 67 9.52 2.47 -5.11
C ASN A 67 9.52 2.00 -6.56
N TRP A 68 10.48 2.49 -7.34
CA TRP A 68 10.67 2.14 -8.74
C TRP A 68 11.98 1.36 -8.89
N LYS A 69 12.02 0.41 -9.82
CA LYS A 69 13.21 -0.33 -10.20
C LYS A 69 13.38 -0.33 -11.71
N VAL A 70 14.60 -0.55 -12.17
CA VAL A 70 14.87 -0.83 -13.58
C VAL A 70 14.55 -2.29 -13.86
N ASP A 71 13.65 -2.54 -14.80
CA ASP A 71 13.40 -3.87 -15.33
C ASP A 71 14.63 -4.32 -16.15
N ARG A 72 15.24 -5.44 -15.78
CA ARG A 72 16.49 -5.91 -16.40
C ARG A 72 16.33 -6.36 -17.85
N ASN A 73 15.13 -6.76 -18.25
CA ASN A 73 14.87 -7.27 -19.59
C ASN A 73 14.57 -6.14 -20.58
N THR A 74 13.89 -5.09 -20.11
CA THR A 74 13.43 -3.97 -20.96
C THR A 74 14.22 -2.68 -20.77
N GLY A 75 15.02 -2.57 -19.70
CA GLY A 75 15.73 -1.35 -19.32
C GLY A 75 14.82 -0.21 -18.84
N LYS A 76 13.50 -0.43 -18.76
CA LYS A 76 12.52 0.59 -18.40
C LYS A 76 12.34 0.66 -16.88
N ASN A 77 12.06 1.86 -16.38
CA ASN A 77 11.61 2.02 -15.00
C ASN A 77 10.21 1.43 -14.84
N VAL A 78 10.10 0.46 -13.95
CA VAL A 78 8.84 -0.18 -13.57
C VAL A 78 8.58 0.02 -12.08
N LEU A 79 7.31 0.08 -11.71
CA LEU A 79 6.93 0.14 -10.31
C LEU A 79 7.39 -1.15 -9.62
N ASN A 80 8.11 -1.04 -8.51
CA ASN A 80 8.42 -2.20 -7.68
C ASN A 80 7.26 -2.43 -6.70
N TYR A 81 6.89 -1.37 -5.97
CA TYR A 81 5.70 -1.34 -5.12
C TYR A 81 5.26 0.11 -4.88
N ARG A 82 3.98 0.28 -4.52
CA ARG A 82 3.42 1.52 -4.02
C ARG A 82 2.66 1.24 -2.73
N ALA A 83 2.79 2.13 -1.75
CA ALA A 83 1.90 2.21 -0.60
C ALA A 83 1.13 3.52 -0.65
N ALA A 84 -0.20 3.46 -0.61
CA ALA A 84 -1.08 4.62 -0.64
C ALA A 84 -2.00 4.63 0.58
N PHE A 85 -2.11 5.75 1.26
CA PHE A 85 -2.94 5.89 2.46
C PHE A 85 -3.47 7.31 2.63
N ASP A 86 -4.51 7.44 3.44
CA ASP A 86 -5.03 8.71 3.89
C ASP A 86 -4.16 9.25 5.05
N PRO A 87 -3.38 10.32 4.84
CA PRO A 87 -2.50 10.85 5.86
C PRO A 87 -3.24 11.47 7.04
N ALA A 88 -4.54 11.78 6.93
CA ALA A 88 -5.36 12.25 8.05
C ALA A 88 -5.71 11.13 9.04
N LYS A 89 -5.66 9.86 8.61
CA LYS A 89 -5.89 8.68 9.46
C LYS A 89 -4.61 8.17 10.13
N TRP A 90 -3.49 8.84 9.91
CA TRP A 90 -2.22 8.45 10.51
C TRP A 90 -2.24 8.68 12.02
N THR A 91 -2.11 7.59 12.79
CA THR A 91 -2.06 7.62 14.26
C THR A 91 -0.69 7.25 14.84
N ALA A 92 0.22 6.70 14.02
CA ALA A 92 1.50 6.19 14.50
C ALA A 92 2.45 7.31 14.98
N ALA A 93 3.09 7.09 16.13
CA ALA A 93 4.09 8.01 16.69
C ALA A 93 5.50 7.81 16.10
N THR A 94 5.73 6.69 15.42
CA THR A 94 7.03 6.29 14.84
C THR A 94 7.02 6.42 13.32
N ASN A 95 8.21 6.33 12.72
CA ASN A 95 8.34 6.24 11.27
C ASN A 95 7.64 4.96 10.77
N LEU A 96 6.82 5.08 9.74
CA LEU A 96 6.26 3.91 9.06
C LEU A 96 7.18 3.48 7.93
N LYS A 97 7.47 2.18 7.89
CA LYS A 97 8.29 1.55 6.85
C LYS A 97 7.39 0.96 5.78
N PHE A 98 7.55 1.35 4.53
CA PHE A 98 6.70 0.85 3.44
C PHE A 98 7.45 -0.09 2.48
N SER A 99 8.74 -0.30 2.73
CA SER A 99 9.51 -1.31 2.02
C SER A 99 8.94 -2.70 2.19
N LEU A 100 8.94 -3.44 1.08
CA LEU A 100 8.46 -4.81 1.04
C LEU A 100 9.26 -5.67 0.06
N ARG A 101 9.13 -6.98 0.23
CA ARG A 101 9.60 -8.04 -0.67
C ARG A 101 8.44 -8.97 -0.99
N THR A 102 8.43 -9.53 -2.19
CA THR A 102 7.36 -10.43 -2.68
C THR A 102 7.65 -11.91 -2.40
N ASP A 103 8.58 -12.19 -1.49
CA ASP A 103 8.76 -13.52 -0.93
C ASP A 103 9.49 -13.47 0.43
N ASP A 104 9.37 -14.55 1.20
CA ASP A 104 10.20 -14.85 2.36
C ASP A 104 10.36 -16.36 2.51
N LEU A 105 11.52 -16.88 2.12
CA LEU A 105 11.82 -18.32 2.12
C LEU A 105 11.66 -18.96 3.51
N SER A 106 11.97 -18.21 4.57
CA SER A 106 11.85 -18.72 5.94
C SER A 106 10.38 -18.96 6.31
N VAL A 107 9.53 -17.98 6.04
CA VAL A 107 8.09 -18.10 6.29
C VAL A 107 7.45 -19.12 5.35
N ARG A 108 7.83 -19.12 4.07
CA ARG A 108 7.37 -20.11 3.08
C ARG A 108 7.62 -21.53 3.57
N THR A 109 8.87 -21.84 3.91
CA THR A 109 9.27 -23.18 4.38
C THR A 109 8.51 -23.58 5.65
N ALA A 110 8.29 -22.63 6.57
CA ALA A 110 7.52 -22.90 7.78
C ALA A 110 6.04 -23.19 7.47
N PHE A 111 5.43 -22.40 6.59
CA PHE A 111 4.03 -22.56 6.22
C PHE A 111 3.78 -23.81 5.40
N GLU A 112 4.67 -24.16 4.47
CA GLU A 112 4.56 -25.38 3.65
C GLU A 112 4.66 -26.66 4.49
N LYS A 113 5.24 -26.61 5.69
CA LYS A 113 5.20 -27.74 6.64
C LYS A 113 3.84 -27.91 7.32
N ILE A 114 3.09 -26.82 7.49
CA ILE A 114 1.86 -26.78 8.29
C ILE A 114 0.61 -26.84 7.40
N TYR A 115 0.65 -26.18 6.24
CA TYR A 115 -0.49 -25.98 5.36
C TYR A 115 -0.29 -26.66 4.01
N ALA A 116 -1.37 -27.19 3.45
CA ALA A 116 -1.38 -27.81 2.12
C ALA A 116 -1.55 -26.80 0.97
N ASN A 117 -1.65 -25.51 1.28
CA ASN A 117 -1.92 -24.44 0.31
C ASN A 117 -0.68 -24.11 -0.53
N GLN A 118 -0.89 -23.78 -1.81
CA GLN A 118 0.03 -22.92 -2.54
C GLN A 118 -0.08 -21.50 -1.98
N MET A 119 1.01 -20.74 -1.99
CA MET A 119 1.00 -19.41 -1.40
C MET A 119 1.98 -18.43 -2.06
N ALA A 120 1.58 -17.17 -2.08
CA ALA A 120 2.48 -16.04 -2.27
C ALA A 120 2.65 -15.30 -0.93
N ILE A 121 3.81 -14.70 -0.73
CA ILE A 121 4.16 -14.06 0.54
C ILE A 121 4.65 -12.66 0.25
N ILE A 122 4.11 -11.67 0.94
CA ILE A 122 4.62 -10.31 0.94
C ILE A 122 5.20 -10.04 2.31
N LYS A 123 6.49 -9.72 2.38
CA LYS A 123 7.17 -9.34 3.62
C LYS A 123 7.34 -7.84 3.65
N PHE A 124 6.76 -7.19 4.65
CA PHE A 124 6.98 -5.79 4.97
C PHE A 124 8.14 -5.62 5.94
N ASP A 125 8.86 -4.52 5.80
CA ASP A 125 9.83 -4.08 6.81
C ASP A 125 9.14 -3.44 8.03
N GLN A 126 7.90 -2.96 7.87
CA GLN A 126 7.06 -2.54 9.01
C GLN A 126 6.80 -3.73 9.93
N LYS A 127 7.00 -3.51 11.22
CA LYS A 127 6.61 -4.47 12.26
C LYS A 127 5.28 -4.07 12.89
N GLY A 128 4.40 -5.04 13.06
CA GLY A 128 3.06 -4.80 13.61
C GLY A 128 2.19 -3.94 12.69
N SER A 129 1.30 -3.15 13.29
CA SER A 129 0.31 -2.34 12.58
C SER A 129 0.92 -1.12 11.85
N PHE A 130 0.31 -0.72 10.74
CA PHE A 130 0.52 0.59 10.11
C PHE A 130 -0.25 1.73 10.82
N GLY A 131 -1.14 1.39 11.76
CA GLY A 131 -2.01 2.34 12.47
C GLY A 131 -3.17 2.89 11.63
N MET A 132 -3.27 2.47 10.37
CA MET A 132 -4.30 2.89 9.42
C MET A 132 -4.39 1.88 8.26
N PRO A 133 -5.49 1.87 7.48
CA PRO A 133 -5.55 1.13 6.24
C PRO A 133 -4.55 1.69 5.21
N VAL A 134 -3.75 0.80 4.62
CA VAL A 134 -2.80 1.12 3.56
C VAL A 134 -3.13 0.26 2.35
N MET A 135 -3.34 0.91 1.21
CA MET A 135 -3.45 0.23 -0.07
C MET A 135 -2.05 -0.05 -0.62
N ILE A 136 -1.74 -1.32 -0.83
CA ILE A 136 -0.48 -1.80 -1.38
C ILE A 136 -0.71 -2.17 -2.83
N THR A 137 0.16 -1.67 -3.72
CA THR A 137 0.27 -2.08 -5.11
C THR A 137 1.59 -2.81 -5.31
N VAL A 138 1.55 -4.06 -5.76
CA VAL A 138 2.74 -4.91 -5.89
C VAL A 138 2.48 -6.03 -6.90
N LYS A 139 3.53 -6.64 -7.45
CA LYS A 139 3.43 -7.77 -8.38
C LYS A 139 4.09 -9.03 -7.80
N PRO A 140 3.41 -9.77 -6.90
CA PRO A 140 3.92 -11.03 -6.37
C PRO A 140 3.80 -12.15 -7.42
N ASP A 141 4.55 -13.24 -7.24
CA ASP A 141 4.35 -14.44 -8.06
C ASP A 141 3.08 -15.16 -7.60
N LEU A 142 2.05 -15.13 -8.46
CA LEU A 142 0.77 -15.78 -8.26
C LEU A 142 0.54 -16.92 -9.27
N SER A 143 1.58 -17.36 -9.99
CA SER A 143 1.47 -18.32 -11.09
C SER A 143 0.83 -19.66 -10.70
N LYS A 144 0.89 -20.02 -9.40
CA LYS A 144 0.32 -21.25 -8.84
C LYS A 144 -1.02 -21.06 -8.12
N LEU A 145 -1.64 -19.88 -8.23
CA LEU A 145 -2.86 -19.51 -7.51
C LEU A 145 -3.99 -19.14 -8.47
N ASN A 146 -5.22 -19.55 -8.13
CA ASN A 146 -6.40 -18.97 -8.77
C ASN A 146 -6.63 -17.52 -8.30
N THR A 147 -6.37 -16.55 -9.17
CA THR A 147 -6.46 -15.12 -8.85
C THR A 147 -7.89 -14.59 -8.69
N GLN A 148 -8.91 -15.37 -9.04
CA GLN A 148 -10.32 -15.03 -8.85
C GLN A 148 -10.79 -15.27 -7.41
N THR A 149 -10.06 -16.07 -6.62
CA THR A 149 -10.51 -16.55 -5.29
C THR A 149 -9.48 -16.30 -4.21
N LEU A 150 -8.80 -15.16 -4.26
CA LEU A 150 -7.70 -14.88 -3.33
C LEU A 150 -8.17 -14.64 -1.89
N TYR A 151 -7.47 -15.28 -0.95
CA TYR A 151 -7.56 -15.06 0.49
C TYR A 151 -6.27 -14.44 1.00
N PHE A 152 -6.41 -13.46 1.89
CA PHE A 152 -5.30 -12.68 2.45
C PHE A 152 -5.24 -12.87 3.95
N TYR A 153 -4.04 -13.09 4.48
CA TYR A 153 -3.81 -13.28 5.90
C TYR A 153 -2.65 -12.41 6.37
N ALA A 154 -2.84 -11.66 7.45
CA ALA A 154 -1.75 -11.04 8.18
C ALA A 154 -1.08 -12.08 9.07
N TYR A 155 0.23 -12.24 8.94
CA TYR A 155 1.03 -13.15 9.76
C TYR A 155 2.03 -12.36 10.61
N ASP A 156 1.95 -12.55 11.92
CA ASP A 156 2.93 -12.07 12.88
C ASP A 156 3.89 -13.21 13.21
N GLN A 157 5.09 -13.15 12.64
CA GLN A 157 6.12 -14.15 12.86
C GLN A 157 6.60 -14.20 14.32
N THR A 158 6.60 -13.07 15.02
CA THR A 158 7.07 -12.99 16.41
C THR A 158 6.09 -13.70 17.34
N ASN A 159 4.79 -13.42 17.18
CA ASN A 159 3.74 -13.99 18.01
C ASN A 159 3.19 -15.32 17.46
N LYS A 160 3.63 -15.74 16.27
CA LYS A 160 3.15 -16.91 15.52
C LYS A 160 1.63 -16.91 15.30
N THR A 161 1.04 -15.72 15.17
CA THR A 161 -0.41 -15.55 14.94
C THR A 161 -0.68 -15.30 13.47
N ILE A 162 -1.77 -15.87 12.97
CA ILE A 162 -2.27 -15.64 11.63
C ILE A 162 -3.75 -15.25 11.68
N THR A 163 -4.07 -14.15 11.01
CA THR A 163 -5.42 -13.57 11.02
C THR A 163 -5.84 -13.25 9.60
N GLN A 164 -7.03 -13.68 9.21
CA GLN A 164 -7.57 -13.35 7.89
C GLN A 164 -7.86 -11.85 7.79
N ILE A 165 -7.47 -11.25 6.67
CA ILE A 165 -7.86 -9.90 6.29
C ILE A 165 -9.24 -10.02 5.64
N ALA A 166 -10.30 -9.65 6.36
CA ALA A 166 -11.68 -9.89 5.94
C ALA A 166 -12.09 -9.10 4.68
N ALA A 167 -11.61 -7.87 4.53
CA ALA A 167 -11.94 -7.00 3.41
C ALA A 167 -10.66 -6.41 2.78
N PRO A 168 -9.88 -7.22 2.06
CA PRO A 168 -8.65 -6.74 1.42
C PRO A 168 -8.94 -5.81 0.23
N ASN A 169 -10.18 -5.76 -0.27
CA ASN A 169 -10.60 -4.94 -1.41
C ASN A 169 -9.64 -5.10 -2.60
N ASN A 170 -9.25 -6.34 -2.89
CA ASN A 170 -8.19 -6.61 -3.86
C ASN A 170 -8.69 -6.55 -5.30
N TRP A 171 -7.81 -6.13 -6.21
CA TRP A 171 -8.07 -6.09 -7.65
C TRP A 171 -6.74 -6.02 -8.41
N PHE A 172 -6.77 -6.30 -9.72
CA PHE A 172 -5.60 -6.20 -10.58
C PHE A 172 -5.74 -5.02 -11.54
N ASP A 173 -4.67 -4.23 -11.68
CA ASP A 173 -4.64 -3.21 -12.73
C ASP A 173 -4.27 -3.79 -14.10
N LYS A 174 -4.42 -2.97 -15.13
CA LYS A 174 -4.09 -3.35 -16.53
C LYS A 174 -2.62 -3.74 -16.73
N SER A 175 -1.73 -3.35 -15.81
CA SER A 175 -0.31 -3.72 -15.83
C SER A 175 -0.01 -5.01 -15.05
N GLY A 176 -1.05 -5.63 -14.47
CA GLY A 176 -0.99 -6.86 -13.70
C GLY A 176 -0.42 -6.68 -12.30
N TYR A 177 -0.46 -5.47 -11.72
CA TYR A 177 -0.17 -5.31 -10.29
C TYR A 177 -1.41 -5.67 -9.49
N LEU A 178 -1.18 -6.43 -8.42
CA LEU A 178 -2.16 -6.66 -7.38
C LEU A 178 -2.25 -5.42 -6.49
N HIS A 179 -3.46 -4.92 -6.33
CA HIS A 179 -3.83 -3.94 -5.32
C HIS A 179 -4.57 -4.66 -4.20
N PHE A 180 -4.27 -4.33 -2.95
CA PHE A 180 -5.02 -4.79 -1.78
C PHE A 180 -4.81 -3.85 -0.61
N THR A 181 -5.70 -3.88 0.37
CA THR A 181 -5.66 -3.06 1.58
C THR A 181 -5.28 -3.91 2.78
N THR A 182 -4.34 -3.43 3.59
CA THR A 182 -3.99 -4.03 4.89
C THR A 182 -3.80 -2.95 5.95
N THR A 183 -4.08 -3.28 7.20
CA THR A 183 -3.69 -2.46 8.37
C THR A 183 -2.44 -2.98 9.04
N MET A 184 -1.98 -4.19 8.68
CA MET A 184 -0.87 -4.89 9.31
C MET A 184 0.32 -5.00 8.36
N GLY A 185 1.51 -4.75 8.89
CA GLY A 185 2.80 -5.06 8.27
C GLY A 185 3.20 -6.52 8.53
N ASN A 186 4.46 -6.75 8.90
CA ASN A 186 5.08 -8.08 9.02
C ASN A 186 5.00 -8.86 7.70
N HIS A 187 4.04 -9.77 7.59
CA HIS A 187 3.84 -10.60 6.41
C HIS A 187 2.37 -10.62 6.02
N VAL A 188 2.11 -10.59 4.73
CA VAL A 188 0.81 -10.94 4.16
C VAL A 188 0.97 -12.23 3.37
N ILE A 189 0.22 -13.25 3.76
CA ILE A 189 0.14 -14.54 3.08
C ILE A 189 -1.07 -14.50 2.16
N ILE A 190 -0.86 -14.82 0.89
CA ILE A 190 -1.90 -14.85 -0.14
C ILE A 190 -2.05 -16.30 -0.59
N THR A 191 -3.29 -16.76 -0.61
CA THR A 191 -3.68 -18.12 -1.06
C THR A 191 -4.92 -17.99 -1.94
N ASP A 192 -5.33 -19.05 -2.62
CA ASP A 192 -6.50 -19.08 -3.51
C ASP A 192 -7.71 -19.84 -2.93
N ARG A 193 -7.56 -20.29 -1.68
CA ARG A 193 -8.58 -20.95 -0.86
C ARG A 193 -8.23 -20.74 0.61
N PRO A 194 -9.17 -20.93 1.56
CA PRO A 194 -8.86 -20.85 2.98
C PRO A 194 -7.66 -21.73 3.36
N LEU A 195 -6.89 -21.33 4.37
CA LEU A 195 -5.78 -22.13 4.88
C LEU A 195 -6.27 -23.49 5.39
N VAL A 196 -5.66 -24.56 4.90
CA VAL A 196 -5.96 -25.94 5.28
C VAL A 196 -4.69 -26.58 5.82
N LYS A 197 -4.76 -27.03 7.07
CA LYS A 197 -3.65 -27.75 7.71
C LYS A 197 -3.43 -29.11 7.02
N LYS A 198 -2.18 -29.55 6.98
CA LYS A 198 -1.80 -30.92 6.62
C LYS A 198 -2.17 -31.90 7.72
#